data_AF-A0A6B3ARW9-F1
#
_entry.id   AF-A0A6B3ARW9-F1
#
_cell.length_a   1.000
_cell.length_b   1.000
_cell.length_c   1.000
_cell.angle_alpha   90.00
_cell.angle_beta   90.00
_cell.angle_gamma   90.00
#
_symmetry.space_group_name_H-M   'P 1'
#
loop_
_entity.id
_entity.type
_entity.pdbx_description
1 polymer ?
#
loop_
_entity_poly.entity_id
_entity_poly.type
_entity_poly.pdbx_seq_one_letter_code
_entity_poly.pdbx_strand_id
1 'polypeptide(L)'
;MERAQEHRPGEGRQVPAARPGEPGAALELLVHGVGGTTPEAMLNDPRTVRVTGDDIAAVFRRADDVDAERHPTARRDGPIPEAYVWCNLTSGNGTRALWLLLLPFMVVNLAHWMRPTARNRPRTVRLYGVLVRLAGLSLTVLLVAAACEVALDLAAWQCAGTGTCAARHSWLGFLSPEMSDGGWWSSPGRRLALAALVPTALTGLLWYLSLRTWSAYESQQPLTADPGAGPGEGDTGTALGRPGFWYGRRLGARLRAAHTAAGL
;
A
#
# COMPACT_ATOMS: atom_id res chain seq x y z
N MET A 1 43.40 35.66 -34.39
CA MET A 1 43.77 34.24 -34.37
C MET A 1 44.19 33.87 -32.95
N GLU A 2 44.03 32.59 -32.60
CA GLU A 2 44.61 31.88 -31.44
C GLU A 2 43.97 31.97 -30.03
N ARG A 3 43.20 30.90 -29.76
CA ARG A 3 43.31 29.89 -28.68
C ARG A 3 43.34 30.31 -27.20
N ALA A 4 42.25 29.88 -26.54
CA ALA A 4 42.02 29.37 -25.19
C ALA A 4 43.19 29.27 -24.19
N GLN A 5 42.95 29.78 -22.97
CA GLN A 5 43.37 29.17 -21.70
C GLN A 5 42.49 29.62 -20.49
N GLU A 6 42.17 28.63 -19.66
CA GLU A 6 41.54 28.55 -18.34
C GLU A 6 41.19 29.82 -17.51
N HIS A 7 39.99 29.81 -16.91
CA HIS A 7 39.72 30.54 -15.67
C HIS A 7 38.96 29.68 -14.64
N ARG A 8 39.34 29.89 -13.38
CA ARG A 8 39.20 29.07 -12.16
C ARG A 8 37.76 28.91 -11.61
N PRO A 9 37.54 27.88 -10.76
CA PRO A 9 36.27 27.64 -10.09
C PRO A 9 35.96 28.73 -9.05
N GLY A 10 34.84 29.44 -9.24
CA GLY A 10 34.30 30.38 -8.27
C GLY A 10 33.36 29.69 -7.28
N GLU A 11 33.86 29.52 -6.05
CA GLU A 11 33.13 29.40 -4.78
C GLU A 11 31.66 28.99 -4.84
N GLY A 12 31.43 27.67 -4.83
CA GLY A 12 30.21 27.12 -4.28
C GLY A 12 30.14 27.51 -2.80
N ARG A 13 29.15 28.33 -2.44
CA ARG A 13 28.77 28.62 -1.05
C ARG A 13 28.53 27.28 -0.35
N GLN A 14 29.52 26.82 0.40
CA GLN A 14 29.42 25.62 1.22
C GLN A 14 28.30 25.85 2.22
N VAL A 15 27.19 25.15 2.03
CA VAL A 15 26.19 24.97 3.08
C VAL A 15 26.92 24.23 4.21
N PRO A 16 27.04 24.81 5.42
CA PRO A 16 27.69 24.12 6.52
C PRO A 16 26.94 22.81 6.76
N ALA A 17 27.66 21.69 6.66
CA ALA A 17 27.13 20.41 7.07
C ALA A 17 26.65 20.51 8.53
N ALA A 18 25.42 20.07 8.79
CA ALA A 18 24.86 20.03 10.13
C ALA A 18 25.86 19.31 11.07
N ARG A 19 26.15 19.92 12.21
CA ARG A 19 27.05 19.34 13.20
C ARG A 19 26.47 18.01 13.70
N PRO A 20 27.25 16.93 13.77
CA PRO A 20 26.77 15.67 14.32
C PRO A 20 26.40 15.89 15.79
N GLY A 21 25.13 15.68 16.15
CA GLY A 21 24.68 15.66 17.55
C GLY A 21 23.70 16.75 17.99
N GLU A 22 23.32 17.72 17.15
CA GLU A 22 22.16 18.57 17.49
C GLU A 22 20.86 17.80 17.21
N PRO A 23 19.95 17.64 18.19
CA PRO A 23 18.66 17.05 17.94
C PRO A 23 17.95 17.88 16.87
N GLY A 24 17.53 17.22 15.78
CA GLY A 24 16.75 17.85 14.72
C GLY A 24 15.51 18.55 15.27
N ALA A 25 14.90 19.41 14.46
CA ALA A 25 13.73 20.16 14.89
C ALA A 25 12.62 19.21 15.38
N ALA A 26 12.11 19.47 16.58
CA ALA A 26 11.01 18.69 17.14
C ALA A 26 9.75 18.91 16.29
N LEU A 27 9.09 17.84 15.86
CA LEU A 27 7.86 17.88 15.07
C LEU A 27 6.66 17.51 15.94
N GLU A 28 5.55 18.23 15.78
CA GLU A 28 4.26 17.91 16.39
C GLU A 28 3.29 17.48 15.28
N LEU A 29 2.86 16.20 15.31
CA LEU A 29 1.91 15.69 14.35
C LEU A 29 0.47 15.89 14.84
N LEU A 30 -0.24 16.84 14.24
CA LEU A 30 -1.66 17.08 14.46
C LEU A 30 -2.47 16.11 13.61
N VAL A 31 -3.38 15.37 14.23
CA VAL A 31 -4.25 14.38 13.57
C VAL A 31 -5.70 14.71 13.89
N HIS A 32 -6.51 14.98 12.87
CA HIS A 32 -7.93 15.26 13.07
C HIS A 32 -8.74 13.98 13.34
N GLY A 33 -9.87 14.12 14.04
CA GLY A 33 -10.88 13.05 14.19
C GLY A 33 -11.68 12.78 12.92
N VAL A 34 -12.86 12.18 13.01
CA VAL A 34 -13.64 11.73 11.83
C VAL A 34 -14.32 12.89 11.04
N GLY A 35 -14.08 14.14 11.40
CA GLY A 35 -14.81 15.31 10.86
C GLY A 35 -14.25 15.97 9.60
N GLY A 36 -13.13 15.51 9.06
CA GLY A 36 -12.55 16.08 7.83
C GLY A 36 -12.06 17.53 7.94
N THR A 37 -11.42 17.87 9.07
CA THR A 37 -10.82 19.18 9.30
C THR A 37 -9.76 19.51 8.24
N THR A 38 -9.78 20.73 7.73
CA THR A 38 -8.80 21.19 6.73
C THR A 38 -7.43 21.48 7.36
N PRO A 39 -6.33 21.42 6.60
CA PRO A 39 -5.01 21.72 7.14
C PRO A 39 -4.90 23.16 7.64
N GLU A 40 -5.62 24.13 7.05
CA GLU A 40 -5.64 25.53 7.48
C GLU A 40 -6.23 25.66 8.88
N ALA A 41 -7.31 24.93 9.15
CA ALA A 41 -7.96 24.92 10.45
C ALA A 41 -7.11 24.19 11.51
N MET A 42 -6.44 23.10 11.14
CA MET A 42 -5.53 22.38 12.05
C MET A 42 -4.30 23.22 12.41
N LEU A 43 -3.70 23.89 11.42
CA LEU A 43 -2.50 24.69 11.60
C LEU A 43 -2.81 26.13 12.06
N ASN A 44 -4.08 26.53 12.08
CA ASN A 44 -4.53 27.90 12.32
C ASN A 44 -3.77 28.92 11.43
N ASP A 45 -3.58 28.56 10.16
CA ASP A 45 -2.85 29.38 9.18
C ASP A 45 -3.46 29.19 7.79
N PRO A 46 -3.84 30.26 7.07
CA PRO A 46 -4.40 30.15 5.73
C PRO A 46 -3.38 29.75 4.66
N ARG A 47 -2.07 29.85 4.94
CA ARG A 47 -0.99 29.52 4.01
C ARG A 47 -0.39 28.15 4.37
N THR A 48 -1.07 27.09 3.96
CA THR A 48 -0.57 25.72 4.13
C THR A 48 0.10 25.20 2.87
N VAL A 49 1.10 24.33 3.04
CA VAL A 49 1.85 23.70 1.96
C VAL A 49 1.90 22.20 2.22
N ARG A 50 1.54 21.40 1.21
CA ARG A 50 1.69 19.94 1.25
C ARG A 50 3.17 19.58 1.17
N VAL A 51 3.69 18.96 2.23
CA VAL A 51 5.11 18.56 2.33
C VAL A 51 5.32 17.15 1.80
N THR A 52 4.36 16.24 2.06
CA THR A 52 4.41 14.87 1.58
C THR A 52 3.00 14.28 1.45
N GLY A 53 2.89 13.16 0.74
CA GLY A 53 1.64 12.47 0.45
C GLY A 53 0.95 12.95 -0.84
N ASP A 54 -0.33 12.63 -0.96
CA ASP A 54 -1.12 12.82 -2.17
C ASP A 54 -2.44 13.55 -1.88
N ASP A 55 -3.44 13.40 -2.74
CA ASP A 55 -4.78 13.95 -2.58
C ASP A 55 -5.68 13.10 -1.67
N ILE A 56 -5.24 11.87 -1.32
CA ILE A 56 -5.96 10.93 -0.46
C ILE A 56 -5.53 11.09 1.00
N ALA A 57 -4.23 11.14 1.25
CA ALA A 57 -3.66 11.39 2.57
C ALA A 57 -2.33 12.13 2.45
N ALA A 58 -2.19 13.21 3.22
CA ALA A 58 -1.03 14.09 3.11
C ALA A 58 -0.70 14.80 4.41
N VAL A 59 0.56 15.22 4.51
CA VAL A 59 1.09 16.04 5.60
C VAL A 59 1.28 17.47 5.09
N PHE A 60 0.76 18.43 5.84
CA PHE A 60 0.85 19.86 5.55
C PHE A 60 1.63 20.58 6.64
N ARG A 61 2.38 21.61 6.26
CA ARG A 61 3.00 22.58 7.15
C ARG A 61 2.51 23.99 6.83
N ARG A 62 2.71 24.92 7.75
CA ARG A 62 2.59 26.35 7.43
C ARG A 62 3.68 26.72 6.43
N ALA A 63 3.40 27.67 5.54
CA ALA A 63 4.34 28.12 4.52
C ALA A 63 5.68 28.58 5.11
N ASP A 64 5.65 29.19 6.30
CA ASP A 64 6.85 29.69 6.99
C ASP A 64 7.69 28.56 7.62
N ASP A 65 7.12 27.36 7.79
CA ASP A 65 7.74 26.21 8.46
C ASP A 65 8.25 25.12 7.49
N VAL A 66 8.11 25.34 6.17
CA VAL A 66 8.47 24.34 5.14
C VAL A 66 9.95 23.95 5.21
N ASP A 67 10.85 24.92 5.35
CA ASP A 67 12.31 24.71 5.38
C ASP A 67 12.87 24.58 6.81
N ALA A 68 12.01 24.35 7.80
CA ALA A 68 12.41 24.34 9.21
C ALA A 68 13.42 23.22 9.55
N GLU A 69 13.44 22.13 8.79
CA GLU A 69 14.47 21.08 8.92
C GLU A 69 15.84 21.49 8.36
N ARG A 70 15.89 22.44 7.42
CA ARG A 70 17.14 22.94 6.81
C ARG A 70 17.76 24.10 7.60
N HIS A 71 16.96 24.80 8.40
CA HIS A 71 17.40 25.97 9.18
C HIS A 71 17.03 25.84 10.67
N PRO A 72 17.55 24.83 11.39
CA PRO A 72 17.19 24.58 12.79
C PRO A 72 17.54 25.76 13.74
N THR A 73 18.44 26.66 13.32
CA THR A 73 18.90 27.82 14.09
C THR A 73 18.00 29.05 14.01
N ALA A 74 17.02 29.11 13.10
CA ALA A 74 16.07 30.24 12.96
C ALA A 74 14.82 30.09 13.85
N ARG A 75 15.00 29.49 15.04
CA ARG A 75 13.95 28.83 15.81
C ARG A 75 12.95 29.80 16.46
N ARG A 76 11.65 29.59 16.21
CA ARG A 76 10.57 29.95 17.15
C ARG A 76 10.55 28.93 18.29
N ASP A 77 10.25 29.37 19.52
CA ASP A 77 10.09 28.45 20.65
C ASP A 77 8.95 27.44 20.39
N GLY A 78 9.27 26.15 20.34
CA GLY A 78 8.28 25.06 20.26
C GLY A 78 8.54 24.02 19.15
N PRO A 79 7.77 22.92 19.14
CA PRO A 79 7.77 21.96 18.03
C PRO A 79 7.11 22.56 16.78
N ILE A 80 7.49 22.08 15.61
CA ILE A 80 6.90 22.48 14.32
C ILE A 80 5.61 21.68 14.12
N PRO A 81 4.43 22.32 14.03
CA PRO A 81 3.18 21.61 13.82
C PRO A 81 3.03 21.14 12.37
N GLU A 82 2.66 19.89 12.22
CA GLU A 82 2.34 19.24 10.95
C GLU A 82 0.91 18.72 10.98
N ALA A 83 0.10 19.09 10.00
CA ALA A 83 -1.26 18.58 9.89
C ALA A 83 -1.29 17.33 9.01
N TYR A 84 -1.64 16.18 9.58
CA TYR A 84 -1.95 14.97 8.82
C TYR A 84 -3.44 14.94 8.48
N VAL A 85 -3.73 15.10 7.19
CA VAL A 85 -5.08 15.10 6.63
C VAL A 85 -5.35 13.75 5.99
N TRP A 86 -6.39 13.06 6.47
CA TRP A 86 -6.68 11.66 6.10
C TRP A 86 -8.15 11.39 5.78
N CYS A 87 -9.00 12.42 5.79
CA CYS A 87 -10.44 12.27 5.56
C CYS A 87 -10.79 11.63 4.22
N ASN A 88 -9.99 11.90 3.19
CA ASN A 88 -10.13 11.28 1.89
C ASN A 88 -9.79 9.78 1.91
N LEU A 89 -9.35 9.17 3.02
CA LEU A 89 -9.31 7.70 3.19
C LEU A 89 -10.68 7.11 3.53
N THR A 90 -11.64 7.87 4.09
CA THR A 90 -12.95 7.35 4.55
C THR A 90 -14.15 7.87 3.75
N SER A 91 -14.09 9.07 3.14
CA SER A 91 -15.23 9.70 2.43
C SER A 91 -15.12 9.80 0.88
N GLY A 92 -14.12 9.19 0.26
CA GLY A 92 -13.83 9.33 -1.19
C GLY A 92 -14.72 8.51 -2.17
N ASN A 93 -14.18 8.27 -3.37
CA ASN A 93 -14.86 7.75 -4.58
C ASN A 93 -15.73 6.47 -4.39
N GLY A 94 -16.83 6.37 -5.15
CA GLY A 94 -17.76 5.23 -5.15
C GLY A 94 -17.16 3.87 -5.52
N THR A 95 -15.98 3.84 -6.17
CA THR A 95 -15.18 2.61 -6.34
C THR A 95 -14.81 1.94 -5.01
N ARG A 96 -14.98 2.66 -3.89
CA ARG A 96 -14.82 2.08 -2.55
C ARG A 96 -15.80 0.98 -2.22
N ALA A 97 -16.96 0.92 -2.87
CA ALA A 97 -17.89 -0.19 -2.69
C ALA A 97 -17.22 -1.53 -3.04
N LEU A 98 -16.24 -1.54 -3.96
CA LEU A 98 -15.46 -2.73 -4.30
C LEU A 98 -14.62 -3.24 -3.11
N TRP A 99 -14.31 -2.41 -2.10
CA TRP A 99 -13.64 -2.86 -0.89
C TRP A 99 -14.49 -3.85 -0.07
N LEU A 100 -15.81 -3.90 -0.26
CA LEU A 100 -16.65 -4.88 0.42
C LEU A 100 -16.26 -6.32 0.04
N LEU A 101 -15.79 -6.55 -1.19
CA LEU A 101 -15.24 -7.84 -1.60
C LEU A 101 -13.96 -8.20 -0.82
N LEU A 102 -13.19 -7.18 -0.42
CA LEU A 102 -11.95 -7.31 0.33
C LEU A 102 -12.15 -7.17 1.85
N LEU A 103 -13.39 -6.97 2.31
CA LEU A 103 -13.71 -6.84 3.73
C LEU A 103 -13.20 -8.02 4.58
N PRO A 104 -13.33 -9.30 4.15
CA PRO A 104 -12.76 -10.41 4.90
C PRO A 104 -11.24 -10.29 5.10
N PHE A 105 -10.52 -9.81 4.08
CA PHE A 105 -9.08 -9.56 4.17
C PHE A 105 -8.75 -8.41 5.11
N MET A 106 -9.55 -7.35 5.10
CA MET A 106 -9.40 -6.23 6.04
C MET A 106 -9.54 -6.70 7.49
N VAL A 107 -10.50 -7.57 7.78
CA VAL A 107 -10.71 -8.14 9.12
C VAL A 107 -9.50 -8.98 9.55
N VAL A 108 -8.96 -9.82 8.66
CA VAL A 108 -7.73 -10.59 8.95
C VAL A 108 -6.53 -9.68 9.17
N ASN A 109 -6.39 -8.62 8.38
CA ASN A 109 -5.35 -7.60 8.56
C ASN A 109 -5.50 -6.90 9.92
N LEU A 110 -6.71 -6.52 10.31
CA LEU A 110 -6.98 -5.93 11.63
C LEU A 110 -6.62 -6.90 12.76
N ALA A 111 -7.00 -8.17 12.64
CA ALA A 111 -6.64 -9.20 13.62
C ALA A 111 -5.11 -9.29 13.80
N HIS A 112 -4.34 -9.16 12.72
CA HIS A 112 -2.87 -9.12 12.82
C HIS A 112 -2.38 -8.01 13.76
N TRP A 113 -2.97 -6.82 13.66
CA TRP A 113 -2.63 -5.66 14.49
C TRP A 113 -3.16 -5.76 15.92
N MET A 114 -4.25 -6.48 16.14
CA MET A 114 -4.83 -6.76 17.47
C MET A 114 -4.09 -7.85 18.26
N ARG A 115 -2.93 -8.31 17.77
CA ARG A 115 -2.12 -9.39 18.37
C ARG A 115 -1.76 -9.05 19.83
N PRO A 116 -2.12 -9.89 20.82
CA PRO A 116 -1.84 -9.62 22.23
C PRO A 116 -0.33 -9.53 22.53
N THR A 117 0.06 -8.57 23.36
CA THR A 117 1.44 -8.38 23.82
C THR A 117 1.78 -9.35 24.96
N ALA A 118 1.83 -10.65 24.67
CA ALA A 118 2.19 -11.67 25.66
C ALA A 118 3.72 -11.85 25.76
N ARG A 119 4.36 -11.18 26.72
CA ARG A 119 5.83 -11.20 26.92
C ARG A 119 6.38 -12.60 27.27
N ASN A 120 5.57 -13.45 27.92
CA ASN A 120 6.00 -14.76 28.45
C ASN A 120 5.53 -15.97 27.62
N ARG A 121 4.93 -15.77 26.43
CA ARG A 121 4.36 -16.87 25.62
C ARG A 121 4.76 -16.79 24.14
N PRO A 122 6.07 -16.74 23.80
CA PRO A 122 6.54 -16.49 22.44
C PRO A 122 6.00 -17.48 21.40
N ARG A 123 5.82 -18.76 21.77
CA ARG A 123 5.24 -19.79 20.91
C ARG A 123 3.78 -19.49 20.56
N THR A 124 2.97 -19.13 21.54
CA THR A 124 1.56 -18.77 21.33
C THR A 124 1.44 -17.56 20.42
N VAL A 125 2.28 -16.53 20.65
CA VAL A 125 2.21 -15.32 19.82
C VAL A 125 2.70 -15.58 18.39
N ARG A 126 3.61 -16.55 18.19
CA ARG A 126 4.02 -17.02 16.86
C ARG A 126 2.91 -17.82 16.19
N LEU A 127 2.28 -18.76 16.91
CA LEU A 127 1.15 -19.55 16.42
C LEU A 127 0.01 -18.66 15.95
N TYR A 128 -0.40 -17.67 16.76
CA TYR A 128 -1.39 -16.66 16.36
C TYR A 128 -1.01 -15.98 15.04
N GLY A 129 0.25 -15.55 14.92
CA GLY A 129 0.75 -14.93 13.69
C GLY A 129 0.76 -15.86 12.48
N VAL A 130 0.94 -17.17 12.67
CA VAL A 130 0.84 -18.17 11.59
C VAL A 130 -0.62 -18.37 11.20
N LEU A 131 -1.53 -18.55 12.17
CA LEU A 131 -2.95 -18.76 11.93
C LEU A 131 -3.59 -17.57 11.19
N VAL A 132 -3.27 -16.33 11.57
CA VAL A 132 -3.77 -15.14 10.87
C VAL A 132 -3.26 -15.10 9.42
N ARG A 133 -2.00 -15.48 9.16
CA ARG A 133 -1.46 -15.55 7.79
C ARG A 133 -2.12 -16.66 6.98
N LEU A 134 -2.33 -17.84 7.57
CA LEU A 134 -3.04 -18.94 6.92
C LEU A 134 -4.49 -18.56 6.61
N ALA A 135 -5.18 -17.88 7.52
CA ALA A 135 -6.54 -17.39 7.28
C ALA A 135 -6.57 -16.43 6.08
N GLY A 136 -5.63 -15.49 5.99
CA GLY A 136 -5.51 -14.61 4.82
C GLY A 136 -5.22 -15.36 3.52
N LEU A 137 -4.35 -16.38 3.58
CA LEU A 137 -4.04 -17.22 2.42
C LEU A 137 -5.27 -18.03 1.97
N SER A 138 -6.00 -18.64 2.91
CA SER A 138 -7.24 -19.37 2.64
C SER A 138 -8.31 -18.48 2.00
N LEU A 139 -8.44 -17.22 2.43
CA LEU A 139 -9.34 -16.27 1.78
C LEU A 139 -8.95 -15.99 0.33
N THR A 140 -7.65 -16.01 0.01
CA THR A 140 -7.17 -15.85 -1.38
C THR A 140 -7.57 -17.04 -2.23
N VAL A 141 -7.35 -18.26 -1.71
CA VAL A 141 -7.75 -19.49 -2.38
C VAL A 141 -9.26 -19.52 -2.58
N LEU A 142 -10.06 -19.17 -1.56
CA LEU A 142 -11.52 -19.12 -1.65
C LEU A 142 -12.01 -18.12 -2.70
N LEU A 143 -11.43 -16.91 -2.72
CA LEU A 143 -11.79 -15.88 -3.69
C LEU A 143 -11.51 -16.34 -5.13
N VAL A 144 -10.33 -16.91 -5.38
CA VAL A 144 -9.95 -17.41 -6.71
C VAL A 144 -10.76 -18.64 -7.08
N ALA A 145 -11.00 -19.56 -6.15
CA ALA A 145 -11.83 -20.74 -6.37
C ALA A 145 -13.26 -20.37 -6.74
N ALA A 146 -13.86 -19.36 -6.08
CA ALA A 146 -15.17 -18.84 -6.44
C ALA A 146 -15.19 -18.24 -7.86
N ALA A 147 -14.13 -17.51 -8.25
CA ALA A 147 -14.00 -17.02 -9.63
C ALA A 147 -13.87 -18.17 -10.64
N CYS A 148 -13.12 -19.23 -10.31
CA CYS A 148 -13.02 -20.45 -11.11
C CYS A 148 -14.38 -21.17 -11.24
N GLU A 149 -15.12 -21.33 -10.15
CA GLU A 149 -16.45 -21.97 -10.17
C GLU A 149 -17.40 -21.21 -11.11
N VAL A 150 -17.50 -19.89 -10.95
CA VAL A 150 -18.40 -19.08 -11.78
C VAL A 150 -17.97 -19.10 -13.26
N ALA A 151 -16.69 -18.90 -13.55
CA ALA A 151 -16.21 -18.77 -14.92
C ALA A 151 -16.05 -20.12 -15.64
N LEU A 152 -15.36 -21.08 -15.02
CA LEU A 152 -15.03 -22.36 -15.65
C LEU A 152 -16.19 -23.33 -15.58
N ASP A 153 -16.80 -23.50 -14.40
CA ASP A 153 -17.84 -24.50 -14.19
C ASP A 153 -19.21 -23.99 -14.64
N LEU A 154 -19.74 -22.95 -14.01
CA LEU A 154 -21.10 -22.48 -14.31
C LEU A 154 -21.21 -21.89 -15.73
N ALA A 155 -20.33 -20.99 -16.13
CA ALA A 155 -20.42 -20.31 -17.41
C ALA A 155 -19.89 -21.17 -18.58
N ALA A 156 -18.62 -21.58 -18.54
CA ALA A 156 -17.97 -22.23 -19.68
C ALA A 156 -18.28 -23.72 -19.81
N TRP A 157 -18.45 -24.45 -18.71
CA TRP A 157 -18.74 -25.88 -18.75
C TRP A 157 -20.24 -26.15 -18.86
N GLN A 158 -21.02 -25.67 -17.89
CA GLN A 158 -22.45 -25.97 -17.78
C GLN A 158 -23.29 -25.13 -18.75
N CYS A 159 -23.26 -23.80 -18.66
CA CYS A 159 -24.15 -22.94 -19.45
C CYS A 159 -23.80 -22.96 -20.95
N ALA A 160 -22.53 -22.75 -21.32
CA ALA A 160 -22.10 -22.82 -22.71
C ALA A 160 -22.17 -24.26 -23.28
N GLY A 161 -22.19 -25.29 -22.43
CA GLY A 161 -22.43 -26.68 -22.83
C GLY A 161 -23.91 -27.02 -23.08
N THR A 162 -24.83 -26.16 -22.65
CA THR A 162 -26.27 -26.42 -22.70
C THR A 162 -26.97 -25.42 -23.62
N GLY A 163 -27.54 -25.90 -24.74
CA GLY A 163 -28.16 -25.04 -25.76
C GLY A 163 -29.21 -24.07 -25.22
N THR A 164 -30.07 -24.51 -24.30
CA THR A 164 -31.11 -23.66 -23.71
C THR A 164 -30.57 -22.54 -22.84
N CYS A 165 -29.46 -22.77 -22.12
CA CYS A 165 -28.80 -21.75 -21.30
C CYS A 165 -28.08 -20.73 -22.18
N ALA A 166 -27.30 -21.20 -23.16
CA ALA A 166 -26.63 -20.36 -24.13
C ALA A 166 -27.61 -19.52 -24.97
N ALA A 167 -28.78 -20.06 -25.33
CA ALA A 167 -29.80 -19.33 -26.07
C ALA A 167 -30.40 -18.17 -25.26
N ARG A 168 -30.54 -18.32 -23.93
CA ARG A 168 -30.96 -17.24 -23.03
C ARG A 168 -29.84 -16.20 -22.80
N HIS A 169 -28.59 -16.62 -22.91
CA HIS A 169 -27.41 -15.78 -22.74
C HIS A 169 -26.62 -15.69 -24.04
N SER A 170 -27.17 -14.96 -25.03
CA SER A 170 -26.63 -14.89 -26.39
C SER A 170 -25.15 -14.48 -26.49
N TRP A 171 -24.63 -13.76 -25.48
CA TRP A 171 -23.20 -13.43 -25.37
C TRP A 171 -22.29 -14.66 -25.18
N LEU A 172 -22.83 -15.80 -24.73
CA LEU A 172 -22.16 -17.11 -24.65
C LEU A 172 -22.34 -17.94 -25.93
N GLY A 173 -23.13 -17.49 -26.90
CA GLY A 173 -23.48 -18.28 -28.08
C GLY A 173 -22.28 -18.76 -28.89
N PHE A 174 -21.21 -17.95 -28.98
CA PHE A 174 -19.97 -18.33 -29.67
C PHE A 174 -19.18 -19.46 -28.99
N LEU A 175 -19.45 -19.72 -27.70
CA LEU A 175 -18.88 -20.84 -26.92
C LEU A 175 -19.76 -22.09 -26.97
N SER A 176 -21.00 -21.96 -27.44
CA SER A 176 -21.95 -23.08 -27.50
C SER A 176 -21.81 -23.85 -28.81
N PRO A 177 -21.61 -25.17 -28.76
CA PRO A 177 -21.51 -25.99 -29.98
C PRO A 177 -22.79 -25.95 -30.81
N GLU A 178 -23.95 -25.89 -30.16
CA GLU A 178 -25.26 -25.85 -30.84
C GLU A 178 -25.55 -24.49 -31.48
N MET A 179 -25.13 -23.38 -30.87
CA MET A 179 -25.41 -22.04 -31.40
C MET A 179 -24.37 -21.54 -32.40
N SER A 180 -23.16 -22.11 -32.37
CA SER A 180 -22.05 -21.72 -33.25
C SER A 180 -21.79 -22.72 -34.38
N ASP A 181 -22.68 -23.71 -34.56
CA ASP A 181 -22.53 -24.81 -35.52
C ASP A 181 -21.15 -25.49 -35.43
N GLY A 182 -20.69 -25.75 -34.20
CA GLY A 182 -19.36 -26.32 -33.95
C GLY A 182 -18.20 -25.33 -34.18
N GLY A 183 -18.43 -24.04 -33.98
CA GLY A 183 -17.44 -22.98 -34.16
C GLY A 183 -16.15 -23.18 -33.34
N TRP A 184 -15.08 -22.49 -33.72
CA TRP A 184 -13.72 -22.70 -33.19
C TRP A 184 -13.64 -22.71 -31.64
N TRP A 185 -14.40 -21.86 -30.95
CA TRP A 185 -14.37 -21.73 -29.50
C TRP A 185 -15.28 -22.72 -28.76
N SER A 186 -16.14 -23.44 -29.46
CA SER A 186 -17.12 -24.37 -28.86
C SER A 186 -16.49 -25.62 -28.24
N SER A 187 -15.28 -25.99 -28.67
CA SER A 187 -14.57 -27.15 -28.13
C SER A 187 -14.33 -26.98 -26.62
N PRO A 188 -14.55 -28.02 -25.78
CA PRO A 188 -14.48 -27.89 -24.32
C PRO A 188 -13.16 -27.30 -23.81
N GLY A 189 -12.03 -27.71 -24.39
CA GLY A 189 -10.71 -27.19 -23.98
C GLY A 189 -10.54 -25.69 -24.25
N ARG A 190 -11.02 -25.18 -25.39
CA ARG A 190 -10.83 -23.78 -25.78
C ARG A 190 -11.74 -22.82 -25.00
N ARG A 191 -13.00 -23.20 -24.77
CA ARG A 191 -13.90 -22.38 -23.94
C ARG A 191 -13.43 -22.31 -22.49
N LEU A 192 -12.92 -23.42 -21.93
CA LEU A 192 -12.32 -23.42 -20.59
C LEU A 192 -11.04 -22.57 -20.54
N ALA A 193 -10.19 -22.66 -21.57
CA ALA A 193 -8.99 -21.82 -21.66
C ALA A 193 -9.32 -20.32 -21.74
N LEU A 194 -10.38 -19.95 -22.48
CA LEU A 194 -10.86 -18.57 -22.52
C LEU A 194 -11.41 -18.12 -21.16
N ALA A 195 -12.19 -18.97 -20.50
CA ALA A 195 -12.78 -18.66 -19.20
C ALA A 195 -11.73 -18.56 -18.07
N ALA A 196 -10.60 -19.27 -18.19
CA ALA A 196 -9.47 -19.17 -17.27
C ALA A 196 -8.82 -17.78 -17.25
N LEU A 197 -9.10 -16.92 -18.25
CA LEU A 197 -8.67 -15.53 -18.23
C LEU A 197 -9.30 -14.76 -17.07
N VAL A 198 -10.49 -15.13 -16.59
CA VAL A 198 -11.18 -14.45 -15.49
C VAL A 198 -10.42 -14.59 -14.16
N PRO A 199 -10.18 -15.80 -13.61
CA PRO A 199 -9.40 -15.95 -12.39
C PRO A 199 -7.95 -15.45 -12.55
N THR A 200 -7.34 -15.62 -13.74
CA THR A 200 -5.99 -15.11 -14.02
C THR A 200 -5.94 -13.58 -13.97
N ALA A 201 -6.92 -12.90 -14.59
CA ALA A 201 -7.02 -11.45 -14.57
C ALA A 201 -7.31 -10.92 -13.17
N LEU A 202 -8.14 -11.62 -12.38
CA LEU A 202 -8.37 -11.28 -10.97
C LEU A 202 -7.08 -11.33 -10.16
N THR A 203 -6.33 -12.43 -10.23
CA THR A 203 -5.04 -12.58 -9.52
C THR A 203 -4.01 -11.54 -10.00
N GLY A 204 -3.93 -11.31 -11.32
CA GLY A 204 -3.07 -10.29 -11.91
C GLY A 204 -3.43 -8.86 -11.45
N LEU A 205 -4.72 -8.53 -11.38
CA LEU A 205 -5.21 -7.25 -10.88
C LEU A 205 -4.83 -7.04 -9.40
N LEU A 206 -5.06 -8.05 -8.55
CA LEU A 206 -4.70 -7.98 -7.13
C LEU A 206 -3.19 -7.83 -6.93
N TRP A 207 -2.39 -8.57 -7.71
CA TRP A 207 -0.93 -8.43 -7.71
C TRP A 207 -0.50 -7.00 -8.12
N TYR A 208 -1.08 -6.47 -9.19
CA TYR A 208 -0.80 -5.13 -9.68
C TYR A 208 -1.17 -4.06 -8.64
N LEU A 209 -2.36 -4.15 -8.04
CA LEU A 209 -2.80 -3.24 -6.98
C LEU A 209 -1.88 -3.31 -5.75
N SER A 210 -1.41 -4.51 -5.38
CA SER A 210 -0.46 -4.70 -4.29
C SER A 210 0.90 -4.06 -4.58
N LEU A 211 1.38 -4.09 -5.83
CA LEU A 211 2.61 -3.42 -6.22
C LEU A 211 2.45 -1.90 -6.23
N ARG A 212 1.34 -1.40 -6.78
CA ARG A 212 1.07 0.03 -6.89
C ARG A 212 0.97 0.69 -5.52
N THR A 213 0.22 0.09 -4.59
CA THR A 213 0.07 0.60 -3.22
C THR A 213 1.39 0.55 -2.45
N TRP A 214 2.14 -0.54 -2.57
CA TRP A 214 3.47 -0.66 -1.95
C TRP A 214 4.44 0.41 -2.47
N SER A 215 4.47 0.64 -3.78
CA SER A 215 5.36 1.65 -4.38
C SER A 215 5.01 3.07 -3.94
N ALA A 216 3.72 3.38 -3.77
CA ALA A 216 3.25 4.71 -3.43
C ALA A 216 3.51 5.06 -1.95
N TYR A 217 3.23 4.14 -1.03
CA TYR A 217 3.22 4.46 0.41
C TYR A 217 4.38 3.84 1.20
N GLU A 218 4.96 2.73 0.74
CA GLU A 218 5.87 1.89 1.55
C GLU A 218 7.30 1.80 0.97
N SER A 219 7.59 2.57 -0.08
CA SER A 219 8.90 2.60 -0.75
C SER A 219 9.90 3.56 -0.08
N GLN A 220 9.45 4.33 0.91
CA GLN A 220 10.28 5.28 1.65
C GLN A 220 11.42 4.55 2.37
N GLN A 221 12.65 4.99 2.14
CA GLN A 221 13.81 4.41 2.78
C GLN A 221 13.89 4.94 4.22
N PRO A 222 14.19 4.07 5.21
CA PRO A 222 14.40 4.54 6.57
C PRO A 222 15.57 5.52 6.59
N LEU A 223 15.46 6.57 7.40
CA LEU A 223 16.59 7.45 7.69
C LEU A 223 17.77 6.57 8.11
N THR A 224 18.87 6.65 7.37
CA THR A 224 20.11 5.94 7.71
C THR A 224 20.53 6.39 9.09
N ALA A 225 20.54 5.45 10.06
CA ALA A 225 21.16 5.70 11.34
C ALA A 225 22.62 6.06 11.11
N ASP A 226 23.08 7.14 11.75
CA ASP A 226 24.48 7.54 11.72
C ASP A 226 25.35 6.37 12.22
N PRO A 227 26.34 5.87 11.45
CA PRO A 227 27.16 4.72 11.82
C PRO A 227 27.88 4.89 13.17
N GLY A 228 28.00 6.12 13.69
CA GLY A 228 28.58 6.44 14.99
C GLY A 228 27.62 6.39 16.18
N ALA A 229 26.30 6.27 15.96
CA ALA A 229 25.33 6.07 17.02
C ALA A 229 25.33 4.60 17.45
N GLY A 230 26.34 4.23 18.26
CA GLY A 230 26.34 2.94 18.96
C GLY A 230 25.04 2.75 19.76
N PRO A 231 24.66 1.52 20.12
CA PRO A 231 23.48 1.28 20.93
C PRO A 231 23.66 2.02 22.26
N GLY A 232 23.02 3.19 22.36
CA GLY A 232 22.98 3.98 23.58
C GLY A 232 22.48 3.09 24.70
N GLU A 233 23.30 2.96 25.74
CA GLU A 233 23.06 2.16 26.92
C GLU A 233 21.84 2.72 27.67
N GLY A 234 20.64 2.32 27.24
CA GLY A 234 19.37 2.85 27.74
C GLY A 234 18.26 2.93 26.72
N ASP A 235 17.97 1.84 25.99
CA ASP A 235 16.82 1.68 25.08
C ASP A 235 15.48 1.75 25.86
N THR A 236 15.17 2.95 26.32
CA THR A 236 13.91 3.40 26.93
C THR A 236 12.92 3.88 25.86
N GLY A 237 13.32 3.84 24.59
CA GLY A 237 12.49 4.22 23.45
C GLY A 237 11.34 3.23 23.22
N THR A 238 10.18 3.77 22.85
CA THR A 238 9.07 2.94 22.37
C THR A 238 9.50 2.17 21.12
N ALA A 239 8.96 0.97 20.88
CA ALA A 239 9.31 0.16 19.71
C ALA A 239 9.09 0.92 18.37
N LEU A 240 8.18 1.90 18.36
CA LEU A 240 7.86 2.77 17.22
C LEU A 240 9.01 3.70 16.82
N GLY A 241 9.90 4.04 17.76
CA GLY A 241 11.05 4.93 17.52
C GLY A 241 12.30 4.20 17.02
N ARG A 242 12.27 2.87 16.91
CA ARG A 242 13.44 2.09 16.47
C ARG A 242 13.70 2.30 14.96
N PRO A 243 14.94 2.56 14.54
CA PRO A 243 15.29 2.67 13.13
C PRO A 243 14.83 1.44 12.34
N GLY A 244 14.09 1.67 11.25
CA GLY A 244 13.56 0.60 10.39
C GLY A 244 12.33 -0.13 10.93
N PHE A 245 11.76 0.27 12.08
CA PHE A 245 10.49 -0.30 12.58
C PHE A 245 9.37 -0.21 11.52
N TRP A 246 9.26 0.94 10.87
CA TRP A 246 8.28 1.22 9.81
C TRP A 246 8.69 0.67 8.43
N TYR A 247 9.81 -0.06 8.33
CA TYR A 247 10.32 -0.53 7.05
C TYR A 247 9.92 -1.98 6.76
N GLY A 248 8.73 -2.15 6.15
CA GLY A 248 8.13 -3.46 5.87
C GLY A 248 8.54 -4.17 4.58
N ARG A 249 9.46 -3.62 3.76
CA ARG A 249 9.70 -4.03 2.35
C ARG A 249 9.81 -5.55 2.14
N ARG A 250 10.64 -6.23 2.92
CA ARG A 250 10.89 -7.68 2.75
C ARG A 250 9.68 -8.53 3.12
N LEU A 251 8.95 -8.14 4.16
CA LEU A 251 7.78 -8.87 4.62
C LEU A 251 6.63 -8.73 3.61
N GLY A 252 6.35 -7.50 3.16
CA GLY A 252 5.34 -7.23 2.15
C GLY A 252 5.60 -7.97 0.83
N ALA A 253 6.86 -8.00 0.37
CA ALA A 253 7.23 -8.74 -0.84
C ALA A 253 6.99 -10.25 -0.72
N ARG A 254 7.33 -10.87 0.42
CA ARG A 254 7.10 -12.31 0.67
C ARG A 254 5.62 -12.65 0.75
N LEU A 255 4.82 -11.83 1.42
CA LEU A 255 3.38 -12.02 1.51
C LEU A 255 2.75 -11.93 0.11
N ARG A 256 3.06 -10.88 -0.65
CA ARG A 256 2.58 -10.75 -2.04
C ARG A 256 2.92 -11.98 -2.88
N ALA A 257 4.18 -12.43 -2.84
CA ALA A 257 4.58 -13.63 -3.58
C ALA A 257 3.79 -14.89 -3.17
N ALA A 258 3.56 -15.09 -1.86
CA ALA A 258 2.78 -16.22 -1.37
C ALA A 258 1.32 -16.17 -1.83
N HIS A 259 0.68 -15.00 -1.76
CA HIS A 259 -0.70 -14.82 -2.22
C HIS A 259 -0.84 -14.98 -3.73
N THR A 260 0.08 -14.41 -4.52
CA THR A 260 0.07 -14.57 -5.97
C THR A 260 0.31 -16.02 -6.37
N ALA A 261 1.24 -16.72 -5.71
CA ALA A 261 1.51 -18.14 -5.99
C ALA A 261 0.33 -19.05 -5.61
N ALA A 262 -0.43 -18.73 -4.57
CA ALA A 262 -1.61 -19.50 -4.18
C ALA A 262 -2.86 -19.20 -5.03
N GLY A 263 -2.90 -18.05 -5.70
CA GLY A 263 -4.02 -17.63 -6.54
C GLY A 263 -3.82 -17.87 -8.04
N LEU A 264 -2.67 -18.42 -8.44
CA LEU A 264 -2.38 -18.87 -9.81
C LEU A 264 -2.50 -20.40 -9.85
#